data_AF-A0A7R9LZ29-F1
#
_entry.id   AF-A0A7R9LZ29-F1
#
_cell.length_a   1.000
_cell.length_b   1.000
_cell.length_c   1.000
_cell.angle_alpha   90.00
_cell.angle_beta   90.00
_cell.angle_gamma   90.00
#
_symmetry.space_group_name_H-M   'P 1'
#
loop_
_entity.id
_entity.type
_entity.pdbx_description
1 polymer ?
#
loop_
_entity_poly.entity_id
_entity_poly.type
_entity_poly.pdbx_seq_one_letter_code
_entity_poly.pdbx_strand_id
1 'polypeptide(L)'
;MSPSIMSTFTKGEQMIPVLNALSPDCAVFGNHEFDFGVAHLDSWMKRTSFPWLMSNVYDNKSNRPFSNGKVWHIIDRHNKRFGIIGLVEEQWLADSLHEGYVYRDFVTEGRKLAKHLKE
;
A
#
# COMPACT_ATOMS: atom_id res chain seq x y z
N MET A 1 8.96 -3.27 -5.65
CA MET A 1 10.19 -2.53 -6.09
C MET A 1 11.38 -3.49 -6.27
N SER A 2 11.23 -4.75 -5.86
CA SER A 2 12.07 -5.94 -6.12
C SER A 2 11.21 -7.03 -6.77
N PRO A 3 11.79 -8.13 -7.30
CA PRO A 3 13.23 -8.40 -7.45
C PRO A 3 13.81 -7.96 -8.80
N SER A 4 15.03 -7.42 -8.76
CA SER A 4 15.92 -7.21 -9.90
C SER A 4 17.37 -7.04 -9.41
N ILE A 5 18.36 -7.27 -10.28
CA ILE A 5 19.79 -7.02 -9.95
C ILE A 5 19.96 -5.57 -9.45
N MET A 6 19.31 -4.61 -10.11
CA MET A 6 19.39 -3.21 -9.72
C MET A 6 18.82 -2.95 -8.33
N SER A 7 17.72 -3.61 -7.95
CA SER A 7 17.14 -3.46 -6.61
C SER A 7 18.05 -3.96 -5.49
N THR A 8 18.99 -4.88 -5.75
CA THR A 8 19.98 -5.30 -4.76
C THR A 8 20.93 -4.15 -4.38
N PHE A 9 21.33 -3.33 -5.35
CA PHE A 9 22.26 -2.21 -5.11
C PHE A 9 21.55 -0.94 -4.64
N THR A 10 20.36 -0.69 -5.18
CA THR A 10 19.63 0.58 -4.98
C THR A 10 18.49 0.46 -3.98
N LYS A 11 18.22 -0.76 -3.48
CA LYS A 11 17.09 -1.06 -2.60
C LYS A 11 15.79 -0.50 -3.19
N GLY A 12 15.49 -0.79 -4.45
CA GLY A 12 14.22 -0.39 -5.08
C GLY A 12 14.07 1.10 -5.44
N GLU A 13 14.96 1.98 -4.98
CA GLU A 13 14.84 3.43 -5.19
C GLU A 13 14.91 3.86 -6.66
N GLN A 14 15.57 3.08 -7.50
CA GLN A 14 15.70 3.34 -8.93
C GLN A 14 14.36 3.42 -9.66
N MET A 15 13.31 2.79 -9.10
CA MET A 15 11.97 2.77 -9.69
C MET A 15 11.15 4.01 -9.34
N ILE A 16 11.50 4.76 -8.29
CA ILE A 16 10.78 5.98 -7.88
C ILE A 16 10.62 6.99 -9.04
N PRO A 17 11.69 7.42 -9.74
CA PRO A 17 11.53 8.37 -10.84
C PRO A 17 10.67 7.82 -11.99
N VAL A 18 10.76 6.51 -12.26
CA VAL A 18 9.97 5.85 -13.30
C VAL A 18 8.48 5.85 -12.93
N LEU A 19 8.14 5.47 -11.69
CA LEU A 19 6.76 5.43 -11.22
C LEU A 19 6.14 6.83 -11.14
N ASN A 20 6.92 7.84 -10.75
CA ASN A 20 6.46 9.22 -10.78
C ASN A 20 6.20 9.71 -12.21
N ALA A 21 7.08 9.37 -13.16
CA ALA A 21 6.87 9.71 -14.57
C ALA A 21 5.64 9.00 -15.17
N LEU A 22 5.37 7.75 -14.77
CA LEU A 22 4.17 7.01 -15.18
C LEU A 22 2.89 7.55 -14.54
N SER A 23 2.99 8.11 -13.33
CA SER A 23 1.87 8.70 -12.59
C SER A 23 0.64 7.78 -12.47
N PRO A 24 0.77 6.59 -11.84
CA PRO A 24 -0.38 5.72 -11.60
C PRO A 24 -1.41 6.41 -10.70
N ASP A 25 -2.70 6.08 -10.88
CA ASP A 25 -3.76 6.65 -10.04
C ASP A 25 -3.60 6.25 -8.55
N CYS A 26 -3.07 5.06 -8.27
CA CYS A 26 -2.70 4.59 -6.95
C CYS A 26 -1.83 3.32 -7.01
N ALA A 27 -1.23 2.92 -5.88
CA ALA A 27 -0.52 1.65 -5.73
C ALA A 27 -0.94 0.92 -4.44
N VAL A 28 -0.69 -0.38 -4.40
CA VAL A 28 -0.84 -1.23 -3.19
C VAL A 28 0.49 -1.92 -2.91
N PHE A 29 0.74 -2.21 -1.64
CA PHE A 29 1.92 -2.96 -1.21
C PHE A 29 1.82 -4.41 -1.68
N GLY A 30 2.92 -4.94 -2.21
CA GLY A 30 3.11 -6.37 -2.42
C GLY A 30 3.99 -6.98 -1.33
N ASN A 31 4.27 -8.27 -1.48
CA ASN A 31 5.10 -9.04 -0.56
C ASN A 31 6.57 -8.58 -0.50
N HIS A 32 7.02 -7.86 -1.52
CA HIS A 32 8.41 -7.44 -1.70
C HIS A 32 8.68 -5.99 -1.25
N GLU A 33 7.63 -5.20 -1.01
CA GLU A 33 7.75 -3.84 -0.52
C GLU A 33 8.34 -3.78 0.90
N PHE A 34 8.35 -4.91 1.61
CA PHE A 34 8.91 -5.05 2.96
C PHE A 34 10.35 -5.56 2.98
N ASP A 35 10.93 -5.96 1.84
CA ASP A 35 12.26 -6.62 1.76
C ASP A 35 13.39 -5.79 2.40
N PHE A 36 13.27 -4.46 2.39
CA PHE A 36 14.27 -3.54 2.94
C PHE A 36 13.80 -2.83 4.22
N GLY A 37 12.67 -3.27 4.79
CA GLY A 37 12.11 -2.76 6.05
C GLY A 37 11.24 -1.51 5.92
N VAL A 38 10.44 -1.26 6.96
CA VAL A 38 9.42 -0.19 7.01
C VAL A 38 10.01 1.20 6.78
N ALA A 39 11.18 1.49 7.34
CA ALA A 39 11.80 2.81 7.21
C ALA A 39 12.15 3.17 5.75
N HIS A 40 12.58 2.17 4.96
CA HIS A 40 12.83 2.35 3.53
C HIS A 40 11.52 2.55 2.77
N LEU A 41 10.51 1.73 3.07
CA LEU A 41 9.18 1.85 2.47
C LEU A 41 8.54 3.22 2.72
N ASP A 42 8.55 3.70 3.97
CA ASP A 42 8.08 5.04 4.35
C ASP A 42 8.80 6.15 3.57
N SER A 43 10.11 5.99 3.34
CA SER A 43 10.91 6.93 2.55
C SER A 43 10.48 6.93 1.08
N TRP A 44 10.26 5.76 0.49
CA TRP A 44 9.80 5.66 -0.89
C TRP A 44 8.41 6.27 -1.06
N MET A 45 7.48 5.99 -0.15
CA MET A 45 6.12 6.52 -0.19
C MET A 45 6.11 8.06 -0.17
N LYS A 46 6.99 8.68 0.62
CA LYS A 46 7.17 10.14 0.66
C LYS A 46 7.75 10.72 -0.63
N ARG A 47 8.44 9.90 -1.43
CA ARG A 47 9.08 10.30 -2.69
C ARG A 47 8.27 9.95 -3.93
N THR A 48 7.21 9.16 -3.79
CA THR A 48 6.26 8.87 -4.87
C THR A 48 5.14 9.91 -4.94
N SER A 49 4.68 10.25 -6.14
CA SER A 49 3.67 11.31 -6.38
C SER A 49 2.23 10.80 -6.46
N PHE A 50 1.97 9.56 -6.07
CA PHE A 50 0.67 8.90 -6.14
C PHE A 50 0.31 8.28 -4.78
N PRO A 51 -1.00 8.11 -4.48
CA PRO A 51 -1.42 7.53 -3.21
C PRO A 51 -1.14 6.03 -3.14
N TRP A 52 -0.58 5.59 -2.02
CA TRP A 52 -0.50 4.18 -1.64
C TRP A 52 -1.73 3.80 -0.82
N LEU A 53 -2.29 2.63 -1.09
CA LEU A 53 -3.47 2.11 -0.44
C LEU A 53 -3.10 1.03 0.58
N MET A 54 -3.68 1.15 1.78
CA MET A 54 -3.67 0.10 2.80
C MET A 54 -5.03 0.06 3.47
N SER A 55 -5.78 -1.00 3.21
CA SER A 55 -7.16 -1.13 3.67
C SER A 55 -7.33 -2.10 4.84
N ASN A 56 -6.35 -2.96 5.11
CA ASN A 56 -6.51 -4.08 6.05
C ASN A 56 -5.33 -4.30 7.02
N VAL A 57 -4.36 -3.40 7.08
CA VAL A 57 -3.29 -3.43 8.10
C VAL A 57 -3.24 -2.09 8.82
N TYR A 58 -3.33 -2.13 10.14
CA TYR A 58 -3.49 -0.95 10.99
C TYR A 58 -2.48 -0.94 12.13
N ASP A 59 -1.94 0.23 12.45
CA ASP A 59 -1.10 0.43 13.63
C ASP A 59 -1.93 0.18 14.90
N ASN A 60 -1.41 -0.65 15.80
CA ASN A 60 -2.16 -1.12 16.97
C ASN A 60 -2.44 -0.02 18.01
N LYS A 61 -1.64 1.06 18.04
CA LYS A 61 -1.78 2.16 19.01
C LYS A 61 -2.71 3.25 18.49
N SER A 62 -2.53 3.65 17.25
CA SER A 62 -3.23 4.78 16.63
C SER A 62 -4.47 4.37 15.83
N ASN A 63 -4.61 3.08 15.51
CA ASN A 63 -5.64 2.52 14.63
C ASN A 63 -5.65 3.20 13.24
N ARG A 64 -4.51 3.76 12.82
CA ARG A 64 -4.32 4.32 11.48
C ARG A 64 -3.80 3.24 10.52
N PRO A 65 -4.09 3.34 9.22
CA PRO A 65 -3.52 2.41 8.25
C PRO A 65 -2.00 2.42 8.27
N PHE A 66 -1.39 1.27 8.02
CA PHE A 66 0.06 1.12 7.92
C PHE A 66 0.68 2.19 6.99
N SER A 67 1.79 2.79 7.43
CA SER A 67 2.52 3.86 6.75
C SER A 67 1.65 5.07 6.30
N ASN A 68 0.52 5.32 6.98
CA ASN A 68 -0.46 6.33 6.58
C ASN A 68 -1.00 6.14 5.15
N GLY A 69 -1.06 4.90 4.67
CA GLY A 69 -1.74 4.57 3.41
C GLY A 69 -3.21 5.00 3.45
N LYS A 70 -3.78 5.29 2.29
CA LYS A 70 -5.22 5.55 2.19
C LYS A 70 -5.99 4.24 2.33
N VAL A 71 -7.06 4.23 3.13
CA VAL A 71 -7.94 3.06 3.26
C VAL A 71 -8.65 2.73 1.96
N TRP A 72 -8.94 3.74 1.14
CA TRP A 72 -9.52 3.61 -0.18
C TRP A 72 -9.21 4.86 -0.99
N HIS A 73 -9.41 4.78 -2.30
CA HIS A 73 -9.28 5.92 -3.19
C HIS A 73 -10.46 5.98 -4.16
N ILE A 74 -10.94 7.19 -4.44
CA ILE A 74 -11.98 7.43 -5.42
C ILE A 74 -11.36 8.20 -6.57
N ILE A 75 -11.59 7.72 -7.79
CA ILE A 75 -11.26 8.43 -9.02
C ILE A 75 -12.51 8.64 -9.87
N ASP A 76 -12.61 9.78 -10.53
CA ASP A 76 -13.68 10.10 -11.47
C ASP A 76 -13.11 10.11 -12.90
N ARG A 77 -13.67 9.30 -13.80
CA ARG A 77 -13.27 9.22 -15.22
C ARG A 77 -14.51 9.07 -16.10
N HIS A 78 -14.63 9.92 -17.12
CA HIS A 78 -15.74 9.87 -18.09
C HIS A 78 -17.14 9.81 -17.44
N ASN A 79 -17.39 10.69 -16.46
CA ASN A 79 -18.62 10.74 -15.66
C ASN A 79 -18.96 9.45 -14.89
N LYS A 80 -17.97 8.58 -14.67
CA LYS A 80 -18.07 7.40 -13.82
C LYS A 80 -17.13 7.56 -12.62
N ARG A 81 -17.62 7.17 -11.46
CA ARG A 81 -16.86 7.13 -10.22
C ARG A 81 -16.39 5.71 -9.93
N PHE A 82 -15.11 5.55 -9.61
CA PHE A 82 -14.49 4.27 -9.29
C PHE A 82 -13.93 4.31 -7.88
N GLY A 83 -14.38 3.38 -7.03
CA GLY A 83 -13.80 3.13 -5.71
C GLY A 83 -12.73 2.05 -5.79
N ILE A 84 -11.55 2.32 -5.25
CA ILE A 84 -10.38 1.45 -5.27
C ILE A 84 -9.99 1.13 -3.83
N ILE A 85 -9.77 -0.15 -3.54
CA ILE A 85 -9.40 -0.70 -2.23
C ILE A 85 -8.07 -1.45 -2.41
N GLY A 86 -7.12 -1.26 -1.50
CA GLY A 86 -5.81 -1.93 -1.52
C GLY A 86 -5.68 -2.90 -0.36
N LEU A 87 -5.73 -4.19 -0.66
CA LEU A 87 -5.66 -5.26 0.33
C LEU A 87 -4.35 -6.04 0.18
N VAL A 88 -3.78 -6.45 1.30
CA VAL A 88 -2.59 -7.31 1.34
C VAL A 88 -2.90 -8.64 2.03
N GLU A 89 -2.14 -9.67 1.71
CA GLU A 89 -2.18 -10.96 2.39
C GLU A 89 -1.43 -10.90 3.73
N GLU A 90 -1.91 -11.63 4.74
CA GLU A 90 -1.24 -11.69 6.06
C GLU A 90 0.18 -12.22 5.95
N GLN A 91 0.38 -13.27 5.15
CA GLN A 91 1.67 -13.93 4.91
C GLN A 91 2.73 -13.03 4.23
N TRP A 92 2.32 -11.87 3.70
CA TRP A 92 3.25 -10.92 3.09
C TRP A 92 3.87 -9.98 4.13
N LEU A 93 3.27 -9.92 5.33
CA LEU A 93 3.79 -9.09 6.40
C LEU A 93 5.04 -9.76 6.97
N ALA A 94 6.14 -9.02 6.98
CA ALA A 94 7.35 -9.48 7.65
C ALA A 94 7.06 -9.72 9.13
N ASP A 95 7.65 -10.76 9.73
CA ASP A 95 7.39 -11.13 11.13
C ASP A 95 7.53 -9.94 12.10
N SER A 96 8.49 -9.05 11.80
CA SER A 96 8.75 -7.80 12.51
C SER A 96 7.56 -6.82 12.60
N LEU A 97 6.52 -7.00 11.79
CA LEU A 97 5.33 -6.14 11.76
C LEU A 97 4.26 -6.61 12.75
N HIS A 98 4.26 -7.87 13.17
CA HIS A 98 3.17 -8.42 13.99
C HIS A 98 3.09 -7.78 15.40
N GLU A 99 4.19 -7.24 15.95
CA GLU A 99 4.18 -6.57 17.25
C GLU A 99 3.57 -5.15 17.22
N GLY A 100 3.59 -4.49 16.06
CA GLY A 100 3.14 -3.09 15.89
C GLY A 100 1.83 -2.94 15.13
N TYR A 101 1.41 -3.96 14.39
CA TYR A 101 0.32 -3.86 13.44
C TYR A 101 -0.70 -4.99 13.62
N VAL A 102 -1.96 -4.63 13.42
CA VAL A 102 -3.09 -5.55 13.37
C VAL A 102 -3.46 -5.78 11.92
N TYR A 103 -3.28 -7.01 11.47
CA TYR A 103 -3.87 -7.50 10.23
C TYR A 103 -5.37 -7.76 10.44
N ARG A 104 -6.16 -7.39 9.45
CA ARG A 104 -7.57 -7.76 9.34
C ARG A 104 -7.75 -8.56 8.05
N ASP A 105 -8.55 -9.63 8.13
CA ASP A 105 -8.83 -10.49 6.99
C ASP A 105 -9.28 -9.68 5.75
N PHE A 106 -8.58 -9.86 4.63
CA PHE A 106 -8.81 -9.09 3.41
C PHE A 106 -10.20 -9.35 2.82
N VAL A 107 -10.78 -10.54 2.99
CA VAL A 107 -12.13 -10.84 2.49
C VAL A 107 -13.16 -10.02 3.28
N THR A 108 -13.03 -10.02 4.60
CA THR A 108 -13.94 -9.33 5.51
C THR A 108 -13.86 -7.82 5.33
N GLU A 109 -12.66 -7.23 5.39
CA GLU A 109 -12.50 -5.78 5.22
C GLU A 109 -12.82 -5.35 3.79
N GLY A 110 -12.44 -6.15 2.78
CA GLY A 110 -12.77 -5.88 1.38
C GLY A 110 -14.29 -5.80 1.14
N ARG A 111 -15.06 -6.76 1.66
CA ARG A 111 -16.53 -6.75 1.56
C ARG A 111 -17.16 -5.56 2.28
N LYS A 112 -16.68 -5.24 3.47
CA LYS A 112 -17.13 -4.09 4.27
C LYS A 112 -16.91 -2.78 3.53
N LEU A 113 -15.71 -2.55 3.01
CA LEU A 113 -15.38 -1.34 2.26
C LEU A 113 -16.10 -1.27 0.91
N ALA A 114 -16.27 -2.39 0.21
CA ALA A 114 -17.02 -2.44 -1.03
C ALA A 114 -18.51 -2.11 -0.82
N LYS A 115 -19.09 -2.47 0.33
CA LYS A 115 -20.44 -2.03 0.71
C LYS A 115 -20.45 -0.52 0.98
N HIS A 116 -19.51 -0.03 1.79
CA HIS A 116 -19.40 1.38 2.14
C HIS A 116 -19.26 2.30 0.92
N LEU A 117 -18.46 1.92 -0.08
CA LEU A 117 -18.22 2.73 -1.29
C LEU A 117 -19.39 2.75 -2.29
N LYS A 118 -20.43 1.95 -2.06
CA LYS A 118 -21.66 1.93 -2.89
C LYS A 118 -22.76 2.84 -2.36
N GLU A 119 -22.67 3.23 -1.10
CA GLU A 119 -23.59 4.15 -0.41
C GLU A 119 -23.23 5.61 -0.74
#